data_AF-A0A644ZMX2-F1
#
_entry.id   AF-A0A644ZMX2-F1
#
_cell.length_a   1.000
_cell.length_b   1.000
_cell.length_c   1.000
_cell.angle_alpha   90.00
_cell.angle_beta   90.00
_cell.angle_gamma   90.00
#
_symmetry.space_group_name_H-M   'P 1'
#
loop_
_entity.id
_entity.type
_entity.pdbx_description
1 polymer ?
#
loop_
_entity_poly.entity_id
_entity_poly.type
_entity_poly.pdbx_seq_one_letter_code
_entity_poly.pdbx_strand_id
1 'polypeptide(L)' 'MKLHHNQQDFEELIELTAQWRHIPSDAVRKDYFITLLLKNLSDSEFVDSIVFKGGTSLSKCYPGSIERLSEDIDLTYIP' A
#
# COMPACT_ATOMS: atom_id res chain seq x y z
N MET A 1 9.45 7.07 9.51
CA MET A 1 10.43 5.98 9.70
C MET A 1 10.26 4.97 8.57
N LYS A 2 11.33 4.59 7.85
CA LYS A 2 11.27 3.54 6.81
C LYS A 2 11.48 2.18 7.47
N LEU A 3 10.39 1.56 7.95
CA LEU A 3 10.42 0.31 8.72
C LEU A 3 11.19 -0.82 8.03
N HIS A 4 11.06 -0.96 6.71
CA HIS A 4 11.77 -1.95 5.90
C HIS A 4 13.31 -1.84 5.93
N HIS A 5 13.89 -0.78 6.51
CA HIS A 5 15.33 -0.69 6.74
C HIS A 5 15.80 -1.46 7.99
N ASN A 6 14.90 -1.76 8.93
CA ASN A 6 15.18 -2.66 10.05
C ASN A 6 14.55 -4.02 9.75
N GLN A 7 15.32 -4.94 9.17
CA GLN A 7 14.81 -6.21 8.66
C GLN A 7 14.18 -7.09 9.77
N GLN A 8 14.73 -7.05 10.99
CA GLN A 8 14.21 -7.84 12.11
C GLN A 8 12.85 -7.33 12.55
N ASP A 9 12.76 -6.04 12.92
CA ASP A 9 11.50 -5.42 13.35
C ASP A 9 10.45 -5.48 12.23
N PHE A 10 10.87 -5.33 10.97
CA PHE A 10 9.96 -5.36 9.83
C PHE A 10 9.29 -6.72 9.68
N GLU A 11 10.05 -7.81 9.74
CA GLU A 11 9.50 -9.16 9.61
C GLU A 11 8.62 -9.52 10.82
N GLU A 12 9.03 -9.14 12.03
CA GLU A 12 8.23 -9.36 13.24
C GLU A 12 6.88 -8.63 13.16
N LEU A 13 6.87 -7.37 12.73
CA LEU A 13 5.64 -6.59 12.59
C LEU A 13 4.74 -7.09 11.45
N ILE A 14 5.31 -7.62 10.37
CA ILE A 14 4.55 -8.29 9.31
C ILE A 14 3.80 -9.48 9.91
N GLU A 15 4.49 -10.37 10.61
CA GLU A 15 3.91 -11.57 11.21
C GLU A 15 2.83 -11.24 12.25
N LEU A 16 3.13 -10.30 13.16
CA LEU A 16 2.16 -9.86 14.17
C LEU A 16 0.89 -9.25 13.54
N THR A 17 1.06 -8.45 12.49
CA THR A 17 -0.07 -7.84 11.77
C THR A 17 -0.87 -8.88 11.01
N ALA A 18 -0.21 -9.83 10.36
CA ALA A 18 -0.84 -10.92 9.62
C ALA A 18 -1.71 -11.78 10.54
N GLN A 19 -1.18 -12.14 11.71
CA GLN A 19 -1.90 -12.87 12.74
C GLN A 19 -3.10 -12.07 13.28
N TRP A 20 -2.89 -10.80 13.64
CA TRP A 20 -3.96 -9.94 14.17
C TRP A 20 -5.10 -9.70 13.17
N ARG A 21 -4.77 -9.58 11.88
CA ARG A 21 -5.75 -9.33 10.81
C ARG A 21 -6.31 -10.60 10.17
N HIS A 22 -5.77 -11.77 10.52
CA HIS A 22 -6.10 -13.05 9.90
C HIS A 22 -5.93 -13.05 8.37
N ILE A 23 -4.81 -12.50 7.89
CA ILE A 23 -4.45 -12.46 6.46
C ILE A 23 -3.03 -12.99 6.25
N PRO A 24 -2.64 -13.38 5.02
CA PRO A 24 -1.27 -13.82 4.75
C PRO A 24 -0.24 -12.72 5.03
N SER A 25 0.92 -13.09 5.60
CA SER A 25 2.08 -12.20 5.82
C SER A 25 2.53 -11.49 4.55
N ASP A 26 2.53 -12.20 3.43
CA ASP A 26 2.84 -11.63 2.12
C ASP A 26 1.89 -10.50 1.71
N ALA A 27 0.62 -10.58 2.09
CA ALA A 27 -0.34 -9.51 1.81
C ALA A 27 -0.03 -8.26 2.64
N VAL A 28 0.34 -8.41 3.92
CA VAL A 28 0.79 -7.30 4.76
C VAL A 28 2.04 -6.64 4.17
N ARG A 29 3.02 -7.46 3.77
CA ARG A 29 4.27 -6.96 3.17
C ARG A 29 4.01 -6.17 1.90
N LYS A 30 3.16 -6.70 1.00
CA LYS A 30 2.78 -6.00 -0.23
C LYS A 30 2.03 -4.70 0.08
N ASP A 31 1.07 -4.73 0.98
CA ASP A 31 0.29 -3.54 1.37
C ASP A 31 1.18 -2.41 1.92
N TYR A 32 2.20 -2.77 2.70
CA TYR A 32 3.22 -1.84 3.19
C TYR A 32 3.96 -1.14 2.04
N PHE A 33 4.46 -1.90 1.05
CA PHE A 33 5.22 -1.32 -0.06
C PHE A 33 4.33 -0.52 -1.02
N ILE A 34 3.09 -0.95 -1.27
CA ILE A 34 2.11 -0.16 -2.04
C ILE A 34 1.87 1.18 -1.35
N THR A 35 1.63 1.18 -0.04
CA THR A 35 1.39 2.40 0.74
C THR A 35 2.62 3.31 0.74
N LEU A 36 3.82 2.74 0.85
CA LEU A 36 5.08 3.50 0.75
C LEU A 36 5.27 4.13 -0.63
N LEU A 37 4.97 3.40 -1.71
CA LEU A 37 5.04 3.91 -3.08
C LEU A 37 4.07 5.08 -3.28
N LEU A 38 2.81 4.93 -2.86
CA LEU A 38 1.80 5.98 -2.95
C LEU A 38 2.22 7.22 -2.16
N LYS A 39 2.83 7.05 -0.98
CA LYS A 39 3.38 8.17 -0.20
C LYS A 39 4.54 8.87 -0.92
N ASN A 40 5.44 8.12 -1.55
CA ASN A 40 6.53 8.73 -2.33
C ASN A 40 6.00 9.48 -3.56
N LEU A 41 4.97 8.95 -4.23
CA LEU A 41 4.33 9.63 -5.36
C LEU A 41 3.65 10.93 -4.91
N SER A 42 2.95 10.92 -3.77
CA SER A 42 2.31 12.14 -3.25
C SER A 42 3.31 13.24 -2.88
N ASP A 43 4.56 12.86 -2.59
CA ASP A 43 5.65 13.78 -2.24
C ASP A 43 6.55 14.11 -3.46
N SER A 44 6.24 13.55 -4.63
CA SER A 44 7.02 13.74 -5.86
C SER A 44 6.52 14.93 -6.67
N GLU A 45 7.32 15.36 -7.66
CA GLU A 45 6.92 16.38 -8.64
C GLU A 45 5.73 15.97 -9.52
N PHE A 46 5.37 14.68 -9.53
CA PHE A 46 4.29 14.14 -10.36
C PHE A 46 2.92 14.13 -9.67
N VAL A 47 2.80 14.65 -8.45
CA VAL A 47 1.56 14.57 -7.66
C VAL A 47 0.34 15.15 -8.39
N ASP A 48 0.54 16.24 -9.14
CA ASP A 48 -0.53 16.90 -9.90
C ASP A 48 -0.76 16.28 -11.30
N SER A 49 0.15 15.40 -11.74
CA SER A 49 0.14 14.76 -13.06
C SER A 49 -0.21 13.27 -12.99
N ILE A 50 -0.50 12.72 -11.82
CA ILE A 50 -0.84 11.29 -11.66
C ILE A 50 -2.19 11.13 -10.99
N VAL A 51 -3.05 10.33 -11.62
CA VAL A 51 -4.32 9.88 -11.05
C VAL A 51 -4.18 8.43 -10.60
N PHE A 52 -4.36 8.20 -9.30
CA PHE A 52 -4.50 6.87 -8.73
C PHE A 52 -5.93 6.36 -8.94
N LYS A 53 -6.07 5.18 -9.55
CA LYS A 53 -7.37 4.62 -9.96
C LYS A 53 -7.45 3.11 -9.68
N GLY A 54 -8.49 2.48 -10.21
CA GLY A 54 -8.68 1.04 -10.16
C GLY A 54 -9.10 0.51 -8.78
N GLY A 55 -9.03 -0.81 -8.61
CA GLY A 55 -9.50 -1.48 -7.39
C GLY A 55 -8.77 -1.01 -6.14
N THR A 56 -7.46 -0.84 -6.21
CA THR A 56 -6.65 -0.41 -5.06
C THR A 56 -6.99 1.00 -4.60
N SER A 57 -7.35 1.91 -5.52
CA SER A 57 -7.85 3.24 -5.14
C SER A 57 -9.17 3.17 -4.38
N LEU A 58 -10.06 2.24 -4.75
CA LEU A 58 -11.33 2.04 -4.04
C LEU A 58 -11.10 1.49 -2.64
N SER A 59 -10.24 0.48 -2.45
CA SER A 59 -9.98 -0.08 -1.11
C SER A 59 -9.26 0.92 -0.19
N LYS A 60 -8.36 1.75 -0.72
CA LYS A 60 -7.54 2.68 0.07
C LYS A 60 -8.21 4.02 0.34
N CYS A 61 -8.91 4.58 -0.64
CA CYS A 61 -9.48 5.93 -0.55
C CYS A 61 -10.98 5.93 -0.24
N TYR A 62 -11.67 4.79 -0.41
CA TYR A 62 -13.11 4.68 -0.17
C TYR A 62 -13.47 3.45 0.69
N PRO A 63 -13.16 3.48 2.00
CA PRO A 63 -13.40 2.35 2.91
C PRO A 63 -14.84 1.82 2.84
N GLY A 64 -15.00 0.50 2.79
CA GLY A 64 -16.30 -0.18 2.65
C GLY A 64 -16.80 -0.31 1.21
N SER A 65 -16.13 0.29 0.22
CA SER A 65 -16.51 0.12 -1.19
C SER A 65 -16.10 -1.24 -1.74
N ILE A 66 -14.91 -1.71 -1.35
CA ILE A 66 -14.45 -3.08 -1.59
C ILE A 66 -13.69 -3.57 -0.36
N GLU A 67 -13.89 -4.83 0.02
CA GLU A 67 -13.25 -5.48 1.17
C GLU A 67 -12.36 -6.64 0.72
N ARG A 68 -11.43 -6.34 -0.20
CA ARG A 68 -10.39 -7.27 -0.62
C ARG A 68 -9.04 -6.61 -0.57
N LEU A 69 -8.01 -7.40 -0.26
CA LEU A 69 -6.63 -7.01 -0.47
C LEU A 69 -6.40 -6.86 -1.98
N SER A 70 -5.69 -5.80 -2.35
CA SER A 70 -5.39 -5.48 -3.74
C SER A 70 -3.89 -5.30 -3.87
N GLU A 71 -3.29 -6.02 -4.82
CA GLU A 71 -1.83 -6.07 -5.00
C GLU A 71 -1.36 -5.14 -6.11
N ASP A 72 -2.25 -4.80 -7.05
CA ASP A 72 -1.94 -3.97 -8.22
C ASP A 72 -1.98 -2.47 -7.88
N ILE A 73 -1.29 -1.65 -8.66
CA ILE A 73 -1.39 -0.18 -8.59
C ILE A 73 -1.71 0.34 -9.98
N ASP A 74 -2.94 0.83 -10.16
CA ASP A 74 -3.36 1.45 -11.41
C ASP A 74 -3.14 2.97 -11.35
N LEU A 75 -2.23 3.48 -12.18
CA LEU A 75 -1.93 4.90 -12.31
C LEU A 75 -2.21 5.38 -13.73
N THR A 76 -2.69 6.61 -13.87
CA THR A 76 -2.78 7.31 -15.16
C THR A 76 -2.00 8.61 -15.07
N TYR A 77 -1.09 8.82 -16.01
CA TYR A 77 -0.38 10.09 -16.15
C TYR A 77 -1.20 11.07 -16.99
N ILE A 78 -1.35 12.30 -16.52
CA ILE A 78 -2.01 13.41 -17.18
C ILE A 78 -0.98 14.53 -17.36
N PRO A 79 -0.57 14.83 -18.61
CA PRO A 79 0.38 15.90 -18.91
C PRO A 79 -0.20 17.30 -18.70
#